data_AF-A0A842PQQ5-F1
#
_entry.id   AF-A0A842PQQ5-F1
#
_cell.length_a   1.000
_cell.length_b   1.000
_cell.length_c   1.000
_cell.angle_alpha   90.00
_cell.angle_beta   90.00
_cell.angle_gamma   90.00
#
_symmetry.space_group_name_H-M   'P 1'
#
loop_
_entity.id
_entity.type
_entity.pdbx_description
1 polymer ?
#
loop_
_entity_poly.entity_id
_entity_poly.type
_entity_poly.pdbx_seq_one_letter_code
_entity_poly.pdbx_strand_id
1 'polypeptide(L)'
;MSEQLPSDHPSVQTFRANIARSGGTRRPCLRVPDDVLAADGDFVRLHLGGTAYHARLSADASGLVIRGAYDNKRLARTPNDGENRLVEWCREHDRADGDAVELDELDDGYQYGLRVPGVRQVYRITERPNDSLSSIAEQFGPSDE
;
A
#
# COMPACT_ATOMS: atom_id res chain seq x y z
N MET A 1 14.26 8.98 -9.38
CA MET A 1 14.44 7.85 -10.32
C MET A 1 13.42 6.76 -9.98
N SER A 2 13.20 5.80 -10.88
CA SER A 2 12.35 4.63 -10.57
C SER A 2 13.19 3.37 -10.57
N GLU A 3 13.14 2.62 -9.48
CA GLU A 3 13.87 1.36 -9.29
C GLU A 3 12.92 0.17 -9.49
N GLN A 4 13.47 -0.97 -9.92
CA GLN A 4 12.72 -2.22 -10.01
C GLN A 4 13.01 -3.07 -8.78
N LEU A 5 11.96 -3.39 -8.01
CA LEU A 5 12.05 -4.18 -6.80
C LEU A 5 11.19 -5.45 -6.93
N PRO A 6 11.79 -6.64 -7.00
CA PRO A 6 11.06 -7.90 -6.95
C PRO A 6 10.43 -8.17 -5.57
N SER A 7 9.27 -8.81 -5.53
CA SER A 7 8.57 -9.18 -4.29
C SER A 7 9.35 -10.15 -3.40
N ASP A 8 10.27 -10.93 -3.98
CA ASP A 8 11.14 -11.88 -3.28
C ASP A 8 12.49 -11.29 -2.89
N HIS A 9 12.66 -9.98 -3.04
CA HIS A 9 13.88 -9.29 -2.64
C HIS A 9 13.99 -9.25 -1.10
N PRO A 10 15.20 -9.44 -0.50
CA PRO A 10 15.37 -9.48 0.96
C PRO A 10 14.95 -8.23 1.73
N SER A 11 14.83 -7.08 1.06
CA SER A 11 14.35 -5.83 1.66
C SER A 11 12.83 -5.70 1.68
N VAL A 12 12.10 -6.63 1.04
CA VAL A 12 10.64 -6.61 1.00
C VAL A 12 10.11 -7.43 2.15
N GLN A 13 9.33 -6.79 3.02
CA GLN A 13 8.57 -7.49 4.04
C GLN A 13 7.17 -7.81 3.50
N THR A 14 6.81 -9.08 3.45
CA THR A 14 5.46 -9.49 3.04
C THR A 14 4.58 -9.73 4.27
N PHE A 15 3.45 -9.04 4.31
CA PHE A 15 2.39 -9.25 5.29
C PHE A 15 1.23 -10.04 4.67
N ARG A 16 0.63 -10.92 5.47
CA ARG A 16 -0.61 -11.58 5.09
C ARG A 16 -1.78 -10.65 5.38
N ALA A 17 -2.52 -10.29 4.35
CA ALA A 17 -3.70 -9.43 4.43
C ALA A 17 -4.93 -10.15 3.86
N ASN A 18 -6.07 -9.48 3.90
CA ASN A 18 -7.28 -9.97 3.26
C ASN A 18 -8.07 -8.86 2.57
N ILE A 19 -8.84 -9.26 1.57
CA ILE A 19 -9.92 -8.44 1.04
C ILE A 19 -11.11 -8.54 2.00
N ALA A 20 -11.71 -7.42 2.30
CA ALA A 20 -12.92 -7.31 3.10
C ALA A 20 -13.98 -6.50 2.34
N ARG A 21 -15.20 -6.45 2.88
CA ARG A 21 -16.22 -5.49 2.47
C ARG A 21 -16.42 -4.44 3.55
N SER A 22 -16.27 -3.17 3.18
CA SER A 22 -16.50 -2.05 4.08
C SER A 22 -17.85 -1.38 3.81
N GLY A 23 -18.73 -1.38 4.81
CA GLY A 23 -19.94 -0.55 4.86
C GLY A 23 -21.05 -0.92 3.87
N GLY A 24 -22.06 -0.04 3.76
CA GLY A 24 -23.28 -0.29 2.99
C GLY A 24 -23.10 -0.43 1.47
N THR A 25 -21.93 -0.05 0.93
CA THR A 25 -21.64 -0.11 -0.51
C THR A 25 -21.15 -1.49 -0.98
N ARG A 26 -20.89 -2.43 -0.07
CA ARG A 26 -20.40 -3.81 -0.35
C ARG A 26 -19.16 -3.88 -1.25
N ARG A 27 -18.45 -2.75 -1.46
CA ARG A 27 -17.28 -2.69 -2.33
C ARG A 27 -16.10 -3.38 -1.65
N PRO A 28 -15.28 -4.14 -2.40
CA PRO A 28 -14.01 -4.66 -1.90
C PRO A 28 -13.12 -3.55 -1.34
N CYS A 29 -12.51 -3.83 -0.20
CA CYS A 29 -11.48 -3.01 0.43
C CYS A 29 -10.38 -3.93 0.97
N LEU A 30 -9.17 -3.41 1.10
CA LEU A 30 -8.03 -4.16 1.64
C LEU A 30 -7.90 -3.88 3.14
N ARG A 31 -7.90 -4.94 3.97
CA ARG A 31 -7.51 -4.82 5.38
C ARG A 31 -6.00 -4.72 5.47
N VAL A 32 -5.54 -3.70 6.17
CA VAL A 32 -4.12 -3.48 6.42
C VAL A 32 -3.77 -4.17 7.73
N PRO A 33 -2.76 -5.08 7.75
CA PRO A 33 -2.30 -5.72 8.98
C PRO A 33 -1.77 -4.71 10.00
N ASP A 34 -1.93 -5.00 11.29
CA ASP A 34 -1.56 -4.09 12.38
C ASP A 34 -0.03 -3.86 12.48
N ASP A 35 0.77 -4.77 11.92
CA ASP A 35 2.24 -4.65 11.86
C ASP A 35 2.72 -3.60 10.83
N VAL A 36 1.84 -3.12 9.95
CA VAL A 36 2.17 -2.10 8.96
C VAL A 36 2.26 -0.72 9.62
N LEU A 37 3.38 -0.03 9.44
CA LEU A 37 3.59 1.31 10.01
C LEU A 37 2.86 2.37 9.19
N ALA A 38 1.56 2.54 9.48
CA ALA A 38 0.74 3.56 8.88
C ALA A 38 -0.34 4.06 9.85
N ALA A 39 -0.91 5.23 9.57
CA ALA A 39 -1.94 5.86 10.38
C ALA A 39 -3.20 6.19 9.58
N ASP A 40 -4.29 6.47 10.32
CA ASP A 40 -5.52 6.99 9.73
C ASP A 40 -5.26 8.31 8.99
N GLY A 41 -5.73 8.40 7.74
CA GLY A 41 -5.57 9.59 6.91
C GLY A 41 -4.30 9.61 6.07
N ASP A 42 -3.37 8.68 6.27
CA ASP A 42 -2.15 8.59 5.45
C ASP A 42 -2.46 8.29 3.99
N PHE A 43 -1.57 8.78 3.11
CA PHE A 43 -1.64 8.53 1.68
C PHE A 43 -0.42 7.74 1.25
N VAL A 44 -0.68 6.56 0.71
CA VAL A 44 0.35 5.63 0.25
C VAL A 44 0.24 5.38 -1.25
N ARG A 45 1.31 4.85 -1.82
CA ARG A 45 1.30 4.23 -3.14
C ARG A 45 0.93 2.77 -2.99
N LEU A 46 -0.15 2.35 -3.64
CA LEU A 46 -0.52 0.95 -3.74
C LEU A 46 -0.24 0.45 -5.15
N HIS A 47 0.65 -0.53 -5.30
CA HIS A 47 0.96 -1.15 -6.57
C HIS A 47 0.00 -2.32 -6.82
N LEU A 48 -0.77 -2.23 -7.91
CA LEU A 48 -1.67 -3.28 -8.38
C LEU A 48 -1.14 -3.77 -9.74
N GLY A 49 -0.79 -5.05 -9.85
CA GLY A 49 -0.15 -5.59 -11.06
C GLY A 49 1.16 -4.86 -11.44
N GLY A 50 1.87 -4.29 -10.45
CA GLY A 50 3.10 -3.51 -10.64
C GLY A 50 2.88 -2.05 -11.05
N THR A 51 1.64 -1.59 -11.18
CA THR A 51 1.31 -0.18 -11.46
C THR A 51 0.94 0.55 -10.17
N ALA A 52 1.59 1.68 -9.91
CA ALA A 52 1.38 2.47 -8.70
C ALA A 52 0.13 3.36 -8.79
N TYR A 53 -0.73 3.25 -7.79
CA TYR A 53 -1.92 4.06 -7.59
C TYR A 53 -1.86 4.79 -6.26
N HIS A 54 -2.73 5.77 -6.06
CA HIS A 54 -2.87 6.48 -4.80
C HIS A 54 -3.98 5.86 -3.96
N ALA A 55 -3.63 5.45 -2.74
CA ALA A 55 -4.56 4.95 -1.75
C ALA A 55 -4.54 5.86 -0.51
N ARG A 56 -5.68 5.91 0.17
CA ARG A 56 -5.81 6.56 1.47
C ARG A 56 -6.08 5.49 2.51
N LEU A 57 -5.31 5.49 3.59
CA LEU A 57 -5.60 4.69 4.77
C LEU A 57 -6.72 5.34 5.56
N SER A 58 -7.59 4.50 6.10
CA SER A 58 -8.66 4.94 6.96
C SER A 58 -8.86 3.96 8.09
N ALA A 59 -9.10 4.45 9.30
CA ALA A 59 -9.49 3.60 10.41
C ALA A 59 -10.97 3.20 10.31
N ASP A 60 -11.29 2.01 10.80
CA ASP A 60 -12.64 1.61 11.20
C ASP A 60 -12.60 0.74 12.47
N ALA A 61 -13.74 0.12 12.82
CA ALA A 61 -13.86 -0.70 14.03
C ALA A 61 -12.97 -1.96 14.05
N SER A 62 -12.35 -2.33 12.93
CA SER A 62 -11.49 -3.50 12.78
C SER A 62 -10.07 -3.14 12.34
N GLY A 63 -9.64 -1.89 12.56
CA GLY A 63 -8.29 -1.42 12.25
C GLY A 63 -8.22 -0.63 10.94
N LEU A 64 -7.04 -0.64 10.32
CA LEU A 64 -6.77 0.13 9.11
C LEU A 64 -7.31 -0.57 7.85
N VAL A 65 -7.86 0.24 6.95
CA VAL A 65 -8.43 -0.23 5.69
C VAL A 65 -8.10 0.73 4.54
N ILE A 66 -7.78 0.15 3.39
CA ILE A 66 -7.69 0.85 2.11
C ILE A 66 -8.97 0.55 1.32
N ARG A 67 -9.82 1.57 1.16
CA ARG A 67 -11.11 1.44 0.47
C ARG A 67 -11.03 1.57 -1.05
N GLY A 68 -9.89 2.03 -1.56
CA GLY A 68 -9.67 2.15 -2.99
C GLY A 68 -8.29 2.64 -3.35
N ALA A 69 -7.98 2.49 -4.63
CA ALA A 69 -6.75 2.92 -5.25
C ALA A 69 -7.11 3.70 -6.52
N TYR A 70 -6.47 4.85 -6.70
CA TYR A 70 -6.87 5.85 -7.71
C TYR A 70 -5.70 6.41 -8.49
N ASP A 71 -5.97 6.88 -9.71
CA ASP A 71 -4.93 7.36 -10.64
C ASP A 71 -4.19 8.61 -10.12
N ASN A 72 -4.76 9.37 -9.19
CA ASN A 72 -4.10 10.54 -8.59
C ASN A 72 -4.55 10.80 -7.14
N LYS A 73 -3.73 11.55 -6.40
CA LYS A 73 -3.96 11.89 -4.98
C LYS A 73 -5.28 12.66 -4.74
N ARG A 74 -5.74 13.46 -5.71
CA ARG A 74 -7.02 14.20 -5.60
C ARG A 74 -8.20 13.22 -5.55
N LEU A 75 -8.21 12.21 -6.41
CA LEU A 75 -9.24 11.17 -6.41
C LEU A 75 -9.20 10.31 -5.14
N ALA A 76 -8.02 10.01 -4.60
CA ALA A 76 -7.91 9.31 -3.31
C ALA A 76 -8.45 10.13 -2.13
N ARG A 77 -8.48 11.47 -2.23
CA ARG A 77 -9.14 12.34 -1.24
C ARG A 77 -10.65 12.36 -1.39
N THR A 78 -11.14 12.34 -2.63
CA THR A 78 -12.56 12.40 -2.98
C THR A 78 -12.95 11.18 -3.82
N PRO A 79 -13.09 9.99 -3.20
CA PRO A 79 -13.17 8.70 -3.88
C PRO A 79 -14.42 8.47 -4.75
N ASN A 80 -15.40 9.36 -4.71
CA ASN A 80 -16.64 9.24 -5.50
C ASN A 80 -16.48 9.69 -6.95
N ASP A 81 -15.41 10.42 -7.30
CA ASP A 81 -15.20 11.03 -8.61
C ASP A 81 -14.23 10.25 -9.52
N GLY A 82 -13.72 9.09 -9.05
CA GLY A 82 -12.66 8.34 -9.73
C GLY A 82 -12.93 6.85 -9.81
N GLU A 83 -12.36 6.22 -10.82
CA GLU A 83 -12.39 4.76 -10.96
C GLU A 83 -11.57 4.12 -9.84
N ASN A 84 -12.15 3.11 -9.18
CA ASN A 84 -11.49 2.44 -8.07
C ASN A 84 -10.75 1.20 -8.58
N ARG A 85 -9.44 1.37 -8.79
CA ARG A 85 -8.55 0.34 -9.34
C ARG A 85 -8.43 -0.89 -8.46
N LEU A 86 -8.66 -0.76 -7.14
CA LEU A 86 -8.70 -1.91 -6.25
C LEU A 86 -9.89 -2.83 -6.55
N VAL A 87 -11.04 -2.25 -6.94
CA VAL A 87 -12.22 -3.03 -7.31
C VAL A 87 -11.99 -3.74 -8.64
N GLU A 88 -11.35 -3.07 -9.61
CA GLU A 88 -10.95 -3.71 -10.87
C GLU A 88 -9.97 -4.86 -10.62
N TRP A 89 -8.93 -4.64 -9.82
CA TRP A 89 -7.95 -5.66 -9.46
C TRP A 89 -8.59 -6.87 -8.76
N CYS A 90 -9.51 -6.64 -7.81
CA CYS A 90 -10.23 -7.74 -7.16
C CYS A 90 -11.07 -8.55 -8.15
N ARG A 91 -11.69 -7.91 -9.15
CA ARG A 91 -12.46 -8.61 -10.18
C ARG A 91 -11.56 -9.41 -11.12
N GLU A 92 -10.42 -8.84 -11.52
CA GLU A 92 -9.46 -9.50 -12.41
C GLU A 92 -8.84 -10.75 -11.79
N HIS A 93 -8.63 -10.74 -10.46
CA HIS A 93 -8.02 -11.85 -9.73
C HIS A 93 -9.02 -12.71 -8.94
N ASP A 94 -10.32 -12.57 -9.21
CA ASP A 94 -11.41 -13.30 -8.53
C ASP A 94 -11.29 -13.26 -6.99
N ARG A 95 -10.98 -12.09 -6.40
CA ARG A 95 -10.85 -11.90 -4.95
C ARG A 95 -12.09 -11.24 -4.36
N ALA A 96 -12.65 -11.86 -3.34
CA ALA A 96 -13.84 -11.44 -2.62
C ALA A 96 -13.58 -11.27 -1.12
N ASP A 97 -14.66 -11.02 -0.36
CA ASP A 97 -14.59 -10.87 1.09
C ASP A 97 -13.98 -12.11 1.76
N GLY A 98 -13.00 -11.90 2.64
CA GLY A 98 -12.25 -12.93 3.34
C GLY A 98 -11.08 -13.53 2.54
N ASP A 99 -10.96 -13.24 1.25
CA ASP A 99 -9.89 -13.81 0.43
C ASP A 99 -8.53 -13.26 0.84
N ALA A 100 -7.57 -14.17 0.99
CA ALA A 100 -6.20 -13.83 1.34
C ALA A 100 -5.48 -13.16 0.17
N VAL A 101 -4.66 -12.17 0.53
CA VAL A 101 -3.75 -11.44 -0.36
C VAL A 101 -2.44 -11.20 0.38
N GLU A 102 -1.38 -10.93 -0.38
CA GLU A 102 -0.08 -10.58 0.16
C GLU A 102 0.16 -9.09 -0.06
N LEU A 103 0.51 -8.41 1.03
CA LEU A 103 0.84 -7.00 1.05
C LEU A 103 2.36 -6.88 1.26
N ASP A 104 3.07 -6.54 0.22
CA ASP A 104 4.51 -6.33 0.24
C ASP A 104 4.81 -4.88 0.63
N GLU A 105 5.58 -4.67 1.68
CA GLU A 105 6.14 -3.37 2.01
C GLU A 105 7.39 -3.12 1.16
N LEU A 106 7.33 -2.06 0.36
CA LEU A 106 8.37 -1.70 -0.60
C LEU A 106 9.16 -0.46 -0.14
N ASP A 107 8.48 0.41 0.59
CA ASP A 107 9.01 1.60 1.24
C ASP A 107 8.09 1.87 2.43
N ASP A 108 8.60 1.61 3.63
CA ASP A 108 7.87 1.62 4.90
C ASP A 108 7.02 2.89 5.07
N GLY A 109 5.71 2.72 5.31
CA GLY A 109 4.76 3.83 5.45
C GLY A 109 4.43 4.59 4.15
N TYR A 110 5.01 4.25 2.99
CA TYR A 110 4.82 5.02 1.75
C TYR A 110 4.45 4.20 0.51
N GLN A 111 5.03 3.02 0.28
CA GLN A 111 4.75 2.20 -0.90
C GLN A 111 4.54 0.74 -0.54
N TYR A 112 3.43 0.20 -1.03
CA TYR A 112 3.05 -1.18 -0.82
C TYR A 112 2.66 -1.84 -2.13
N GLY A 113 2.99 -3.12 -2.27
CA GLY A 113 2.56 -3.98 -3.37
C GLY A 113 1.43 -4.90 -2.93
N LEU A 114 0.37 -5.00 -3.73
CA LEU A 114 -0.68 -6.00 -3.50
C LEU A 114 -0.56 -7.10 -4.54
N ARG A 115 -0.56 -8.36 -4.09
CA ARG A 115 -0.52 -9.52 -4.98
C ARG A 115 -1.34 -10.69 -4.45
N VAL A 116 -1.70 -11.58 -5.37
CA VAL A 116 -2.29 -12.88 -5.02
C VAL A 116 -1.20 -13.73 -4.35
N PRO A 117 -1.53 -14.52 -3.31
CA PRO A 117 -0.54 -15.33 -2.62
C PRO A 117 0.22 -16.27 -3.55
N GLY A 118 1.54 -16.33 -3.38
CA GLY A 118 2.43 -17.20 -4.18
C GLY A 118 2.72 -16.70 -5.60
N VAL A 119 2.17 -15.56 -6.01
CA VAL A 119 2.53 -14.90 -7.28
C VAL A 119 3.71 -13.99 -7.04
N ARG A 120 4.79 -14.16 -7.82
CA ARG A 120 5.92 -13.24 -7.83
C ARG A 120 5.59 -12.01 -8.67
N GLN A 121 5.89 -10.82 -8.13
CA GLN A 121 5.66 -9.54 -8.81
C GLN A 121 6.94 -8.71 -8.84
N VAL A 122 7.12 -7.90 -9.88
CA VAL A 122 8.15 -6.85 -9.90
C VAL A 122 7.45 -5.50 -9.84
N TYR A 123 7.92 -4.65 -8.93
CA TYR A 123 7.40 -3.31 -8.69
C TYR A 123 8.32 -2.26 -9.28
N ARG A 124 7.73 -1.20 -9.83
CA ARG A 124 8.49 -0.01 -10.23
C ARG A 124 8.34 1.06 -9.14
N ILE A 125 9.19 0.99 -8.12
CA ILE A 125 9.14 1.90 -6.99
C ILE A 125 9.67 3.28 -7.38
N THR A 126 9.09 4.32 -6.82
CA THR A 126 9.56 5.70 -6.99
C THR A 126 10.13 6.20 -5.69
N GLU A 127 11.28 6.87 -5.72
CA GLU A 127 11.80 7.52 -4.51
C GLU A 127 10.74 8.44 -3.87
N ARG A 128 10.60 8.35 -2.55
CA ARG A 128 9.79 9.29 -1.79
C ARG A 128 10.26 10.71 -2.11
N PRO A 129 9.35 11.68 -2.37
CA PRO A 129 9.76 13.07 -2.50
C PRO A 129 10.57 13.43 -1.27
N ASN A 130 11.79 13.87 -1.52
CA ASN A 130 12.89 13.86 -0.57
C ASN A 130 12.46 14.46 0.79
N ASP A 131 12.38 13.63 1.84
CA ASP A 131 12.32 14.08 3.24
C ASP A 131 13.75 14.43 3.73
N SER A 132 14.58 15.02 2.85
CA SER A 132 15.97 15.44 3.14
C SER A 132 16.03 16.68 4.03
N LEU A 133 15.15 16.80 5.02
CA LEU A 133 15.39 17.67 6.17
C LEU A 133 15.22 16.98 7.52
N SER A 134 14.83 15.69 7.59
CA SER A 134 14.57 15.04 8.88
C SER A 134 15.33 13.75 9.15
N SER A 135 15.95 13.10 8.14
CA SER A 135 16.58 11.77 8.31
C SER A 135 18.12 11.75 8.30
N ILE A 136 18.79 12.91 8.39
CA ILE A 136 20.25 12.98 8.58
C ILE A 136 20.54 13.50 10.01
N ALA A 137 20.06 12.79 11.03
CA ALA A 137 20.39 13.13 12.42
C ALA A 137 20.77 11.94 13.32
N GLU A 138 20.79 10.70 12.81
CA GLU A 138 21.07 9.53 13.68
C GLU A 138 22.21 8.62 13.20
N GLN A 139 23.01 9.02 12.20
CA GLN A 139 24.19 8.23 11.79
C GLN A 139 25.54 8.94 11.87
N PHE A 140 25.67 9.99 12.68
CA PHE A 140 26.97 10.45 13.17
C PHE A 140 26.85 10.82 14.64
N GLY A 141 26.86 9.81 15.50
CA GLY A 141 27.21 10.02 16.90
C GLY A 141 28.60 10.67 16.96
N PRO A 142 28.83 11.65 17.85
CA PRO A 142 30.16 12.22 18.01
C PRO A 142 31.10 11.10 18.45
N SER A 143 32.01 10.70 17.57
CA SER A 143 33.18 9.94 17.97
C SER A 143 34.04 10.88 18.80
N ASP A 144 34.10 10.59 20.09
CA ASP A 144 35.10 11.07 21.04
C ASP A 144 36.51 10.97 20.43
N GLU A 145 37.22 12.10 20.35
CA GLU A 145 38.68 12.19 20.59
C GLU A 145 39.04 13.60 21.10
#